data_AF-G7TIM7-F1
#
_entry.id   AF-G7TIM7-F1
#
_cell.length_a   1.000
_cell.length_b   1.000
_cell.length_c   1.000
_cell.angle_alpha   90.00
_cell.angle_beta   90.00
_cell.angle_gamma   90.00
#
_symmetry.space_group_name_H-M   'P 1'
#
loop_
_entity.id
_entity.type
_entity.pdbx_description
1 polymer ?
#
loop_
_entity_poly.entity_id
_entity_poly.type
_entity_poly.pdbx_seq_one_letter_code
_entity_poly.pdbx_strand_id
1 'polypeptide(L)'
;MSTDTLHRNGAIVAQGQARLGLASVDNSSAGVLSAAGNFTLTAATLDNTSGRVQGGQNLTLQLSGALANQAGLVTTRNLLTLNAATVDNRNTRANALQGLQAGQLQVQAQALDNRQGQVMHPTCRRVR
;
A
#
# COMPACT_ATOMS: atom_id res chain seq x y z
N MET A 1 21.64 12.67 -9.84
CA MET A 1 20.25 12.18 -9.86
C MET A 1 19.73 12.30 -8.43
N SER A 2 19.02 13.38 -8.12
CA SER A 2 18.48 13.61 -6.77
C SER A 2 17.27 12.71 -6.61
N THR A 3 17.39 11.65 -5.82
CA THR A 3 16.25 10.83 -5.42
C THR A 3 15.49 11.61 -4.36
N ASP A 4 14.38 12.24 -4.74
CA ASP A 4 13.35 12.74 -3.81
C ASP A 4 12.72 11.52 -3.10
N THR A 5 13.45 10.99 -2.13
CA THR A 5 13.04 9.86 -1.30
C THR A 5 12.28 10.41 -0.10
N LEU A 6 10.97 10.13 -0.04
CA LEU A 6 10.21 10.40 1.19
C LEU A 6 10.73 9.57 2.37
N HIS A 7 10.58 10.13 3.56
CA HIS A 7 11.37 9.88 4.75
C HIS A 7 11.17 8.53 5.47
N ARG A 8 12.28 7.87 5.83
CA ARG A 8 12.35 6.83 6.87
C ARG A 8 11.90 7.38 8.23
N ASN A 9 11.00 6.68 8.94
CA ASN A 9 10.34 7.13 10.19
C ASN A 9 9.46 8.39 10.08
N GLY A 10 9.14 8.86 8.87
CA GLY A 10 8.27 10.03 8.66
C GLY A 10 6.78 9.66 8.61
N ALA A 11 5.93 10.59 9.05
CA ALA A 11 4.49 10.50 8.87
C ALA A 11 4.00 11.60 7.93
N ILE A 12 3.39 11.22 6.81
CA ILE A 12 2.63 12.12 5.94
C ILE A 12 1.16 11.83 6.18
N VAL A 13 0.45 12.81 6.74
CA VAL A 13 -0.97 12.70 7.04
C VAL A 13 -1.71 13.85 6.37
N ALA A 14 -2.61 13.54 5.45
CA ALA A 14 -3.50 14.50 4.83
C ALA A 14 -4.92 14.38 5.43
N GLN A 15 -5.52 15.49 5.85
CA GLN A 15 -6.90 15.50 6.36
C GLN A 15 -7.98 15.47 5.26
N GLY A 16 -7.58 15.48 3.99
CA GLY A 16 -8.47 15.44 2.84
C GLY A 16 -7.96 14.47 1.77
N GLN A 17 -8.13 14.86 0.51
CA GLN A 17 -7.55 14.11 -0.60
C GLN A 17 -6.04 14.37 -0.68
N ALA A 18 -5.25 13.36 -1.01
CA ALA A 18 -3.81 13.47 -1.19
C ALA A 18 -3.40 12.95 -2.56
N ARG A 19 -2.51 13.67 -3.24
CA ARG A 19 -1.88 13.24 -4.49
C ARG A 19 -0.38 13.46 -4.36
N LEU A 20 0.39 12.38 -4.45
CA LEU A 20 1.84 12.40 -4.36
C LEU A 20 2.42 11.79 -5.64
N GLY A 21 3.33 12.51 -6.30
CA GLY A 21 4.03 12.06 -7.50
C GLY A 21 5.52 12.16 -7.27
N LEU A 22 6.20 11.02 -7.16
CA LEU A 22 7.60 10.94 -6.73
C LEU A 22 8.36 9.95 -7.59
N ALA A 23 9.69 10.07 -7.69
CA ALA A 23 10.48 9.07 -8.41
C ALA A 23 10.47 7.72 -7.68
N SER A 24 10.69 7.73 -6.37
CA SER A 24 10.70 6.54 -5.51
C SER A 24 10.20 6.89 -4.12
N VAL A 25 9.51 5.97 -3.46
CA VAL A 25 8.95 6.19 -2.13
C VAL A 25 9.54 5.17 -1.17
N ASP A 26 10.20 5.66 -0.12
CA ASP A 26 10.66 4.87 1.02
C ASP A 26 9.76 5.15 2.22
N ASN A 27 8.77 4.28 2.41
CA ASN A 27 7.90 4.25 3.60
C ASN A 27 8.28 3.08 4.52
N SER A 28 9.53 2.62 4.47
CA SER A 28 10.01 1.55 5.33
C SER A 28 10.19 2.03 6.78
N SER A 29 10.43 1.09 7.70
CA SER A 29 10.83 1.39 9.08
C SER A 29 9.80 2.26 9.81
N ALA A 30 8.56 1.76 9.96
CA ALA A 30 7.48 2.47 10.66
C ALA A 30 7.04 3.82 10.03
N GLY A 31 7.35 4.04 8.75
CA GLY A 31 6.79 5.16 7.99
C GLY A 31 5.26 5.09 7.87
N VAL A 32 4.60 6.24 7.87
CA VAL A 32 3.14 6.34 7.77
C VAL A 32 2.75 7.29 6.64
N LEU A 33 2.03 6.77 5.64
CA LEU A 33 1.35 7.57 4.61
C LEU A 33 -0.15 7.40 4.79
N SER A 34 -0.84 8.47 5.18
CA SER A 34 -2.28 8.42 5.46
C SER A 34 -2.99 9.61 4.85
N ALA A 35 -4.14 9.37 4.22
CA ALA A 35 -5.06 10.44 3.83
C ALA A 35 -6.47 10.12 4.33
N ALA A 36 -7.21 11.10 4.83
CA ALA A 36 -8.59 10.89 5.27
C ALA A 36 -9.58 10.75 4.09
N GLY A 37 -9.24 11.31 2.92
CA GLY A 37 -10.02 11.22 1.69
C GLY A 37 -9.46 10.21 0.68
N ASN A 38 -9.54 10.56 -0.60
CA ASN A 38 -8.92 9.78 -1.69
C ASN A 38 -7.41 9.99 -1.69
N PHE A 39 -6.64 8.91 -1.70
CA PHE A 39 -5.19 8.96 -1.78
C PHE A 39 -4.72 8.37 -3.12
N THR A 40 -3.99 9.16 -3.90
CA THR A 40 -3.28 8.69 -5.09
C THR A 40 -1.79 8.86 -4.90
N LEU A 41 -1.03 7.78 -5.10
CA LEU A 41 0.42 7.79 -5.10
C LEU A 41 0.92 7.26 -6.44
N THR A 42 1.70 8.07 -7.14
CA THR A 42 2.37 7.71 -8.39
C THR A 42 3.87 7.70 -8.17
N ALA A 43 4.52 6.56 -8.39
CA ALA A 43 5.97 6.44 -8.24
C ALA A 43 6.57 5.36 -9.14
N ALA A 44 7.89 5.27 -9.27
CA ALA A 44 8.52 4.11 -9.91
C ALA A 44 8.52 2.91 -8.96
N THR A 45 8.92 3.13 -7.71
CA THR A 45 8.97 2.09 -6.68
C THR A 45 8.36 2.61 -5.38
N LEU A 46 7.78 1.68 -4.62
CA LEU A 46 7.30 1.93 -3.26
C LEU A 46 7.82 0.82 -2.34
N ASP A 47 8.64 1.21 -1.37
CA ASP A 47 9.01 0.35 -0.25
C ASP A 47 8.14 0.69 0.95
N ASN A 48 7.26 -0.23 1.34
CA ASN A 48 6.39 -0.15 2.51
C ASN A 48 6.75 -1.24 3.54
N THR A 49 8.01 -1.68 3.57
CA THR A 49 8.46 -2.76 4.46
C THR A 49 8.38 -2.31 5.92
N SER A 50 7.58 -3.02 6.72
CA SER A 50 7.25 -2.62 8.10
C SER A 50 6.64 -1.20 8.22
N GLY A 51 6.06 -0.69 7.13
CA GLY A 51 5.41 0.62 7.04
C GLY A 51 3.89 0.52 6.94
N ARG A 52 3.23 1.68 6.88
CA ARG A 52 1.77 1.78 6.72
C ARG A 52 1.36 2.79 5.65
N VAL A 53 0.54 2.34 4.71
CA VAL A 53 -0.17 3.18 3.73
C VAL A 53 -1.67 3.06 3.96
N GLN A 54 -2.36 4.18 4.13
CA GLN A 54 -3.78 4.22 4.45
C GLN A 54 -4.54 5.26 3.60
N GLY A 55 -5.53 4.81 2.85
CA GLY A 55 -6.53 5.67 2.20
C GLY A 55 -7.84 5.68 2.97
N GLY A 56 -8.33 6.84 3.38
CA GLY A 56 -9.54 6.94 4.18
C GLY A 56 -10.83 6.64 3.40
N GLN A 57 -10.83 6.84 2.09
CA GLN A 57 -11.92 6.50 1.17
C GLN A 57 -11.45 5.48 0.12
N ASN A 58 -10.71 5.96 -0.88
CA ASN A 58 -10.09 5.14 -1.92
C ASN A 58 -8.57 5.31 -1.88
N LEU A 59 -7.84 4.25 -2.24
CA LEU A 59 -6.40 4.25 -2.37
C LEU A 59 -6.00 3.77 -3.77
N THR A 60 -5.30 4.63 -4.49
CA THR A 60 -4.75 4.33 -5.82
C THR A 60 -3.22 4.37 -5.75
N LEU A 61 -2.58 3.23 -6.00
CA LEU A 61 -1.14 3.09 -6.11
C LEU A 61 -0.80 2.83 -7.58
N GLN A 62 -0.11 3.77 -8.23
CA GLN A 62 0.34 3.68 -9.61
C GLN A 62 1.85 3.61 -9.63
N LEU A 63 2.37 2.40 -9.76
CA LEU A 63 3.79 2.10 -9.74
C LEU A 63 4.22 1.60 -11.12
N SER A 64 5.22 2.23 -11.73
CA SER A 64 5.78 1.70 -12.98
C SER A 64 6.70 0.50 -12.74
N GLY A 65 7.18 0.31 -11.52
CA GLY A 65 8.07 -0.77 -11.09
C GLY A 65 7.48 -1.59 -9.93
N ALA A 66 8.25 -1.76 -8.87
CA ALA A 66 7.96 -2.71 -7.79
C ALA A 66 7.27 -2.07 -6.57
N LEU A 67 6.35 -2.82 -5.96
CA LEU A 67 5.85 -2.61 -4.61
C LEU A 67 6.44 -3.65 -3.66
N ALA A 68 7.19 -3.22 -2.65
CA ALA A 68 7.59 -4.04 -1.51
C ALA A 68 6.67 -3.74 -0.32
N ASN A 69 5.88 -4.72 0.12
CA ASN A 69 4.97 -4.62 1.27
C ASN A 69 5.21 -5.76 2.26
N GLN A 70 6.48 -6.04 2.55
CA GLN A 70 6.86 -7.12 3.45
C GLN A 70 6.64 -6.68 4.90
N ALA A 71 5.87 -7.44 5.68
CA ALA A 71 5.47 -7.06 7.04
C ALA A 71 4.83 -5.64 7.16
N GLY A 72 4.41 -5.05 6.04
CA GLY A 72 3.79 -3.74 5.96
C GLY A 72 2.27 -3.83 5.86
N LEU A 73 1.60 -2.69 5.94
CA LEU A 73 0.15 -2.56 5.77
C LEU A 73 -0.19 -1.60 4.64
N VAL A 74 -1.02 -2.02 3.70
CA VAL A 74 -1.70 -1.16 2.73
C VAL A 74 -3.19 -1.34 2.93
N THR A 75 -3.88 -0.29 3.38
CA THR A 75 -5.29 -0.37 3.73
C THR A 75 -6.14 0.78 3.24
N THR A 76 -7.41 0.50 2.93
CA THR A 76 -8.40 1.53 2.65
C THR A 76 -9.82 1.06 2.97
N ARG A 77 -10.76 2.00 3.10
CA ARG A 77 -12.15 1.67 3.46
C ARG A 77 -12.94 1.12 2.28
N ASN A 78 -12.87 1.77 1.11
CA ASN A 78 -13.63 1.35 -0.07
C ASN A 78 -12.76 0.57 -1.05
N LEU A 79 -12.09 1.26 -1.97
CA LEU A 79 -11.39 0.63 -3.09
C LEU A 79 -9.87 0.82 -2.99
N LEU A 80 -9.14 -0.29 -3.02
CA LEU A 80 -7.70 -0.32 -3.29
C LEU A 80 -7.49 -0.67 -4.76
N THR A 81 -6.99 0.28 -5.54
CA THR A 81 -6.47 0.05 -6.89
C THR A 81 -4.95 0.07 -6.85
N LEU A 82 -4.33 -1.08 -7.10
CA LEU A 82 -2.88 -1.24 -7.12
C LEU A 82 -2.44 -1.63 -8.53
N ASN A 83 -1.70 -0.75 -9.19
CA ASN A 83 -1.03 -1.04 -10.45
C ASN A 83 0.49 -1.01 -10.21
N ALA A 84 1.17 -2.13 -10.47
CA ALA A 84 2.61 -2.26 -10.31
C ALA A 84 3.15 -3.31 -11.28
N ALA A 85 4.43 -3.26 -11.66
CA ALA A 85 5.04 -4.37 -12.39
C ALA A 85 5.10 -5.62 -11.50
N THR A 86 5.60 -5.46 -10.27
CA THR A 86 5.69 -6.55 -9.29
C THR A 86 5.16 -6.11 -7.93
N VAL A 87 4.52 -7.03 -7.22
CA VAL A 87 4.00 -6.82 -5.87
C VAL A 87 4.53 -7.92 -4.96
N ASP A 88 5.34 -7.55 -3.98
CA ASP A 88 5.82 -8.44 -2.92
C ASP A 88 5.04 -8.15 -1.63
N ASN A 89 4.04 -8.98 -1.34
CA ASN A 89 3.18 -8.88 -0.16
C ASN A 89 3.47 -9.99 0.87
N ARG A 90 4.70 -10.51 0.91
CA ARG A 90 5.06 -11.65 1.76
C ARG A 90 5.13 -11.31 3.24
N ASN A 91 5.09 -12.33 4.09
CA ASN A 91 5.23 -12.23 5.55
C ASN A 91 4.20 -11.32 6.23
N THR A 92 3.05 -11.10 5.60
CA THR A 92 1.98 -10.24 6.14
C THR A 92 0.87 -11.02 6.85
N ARG A 93 0.93 -12.37 6.89
CA ARG A 93 -0.02 -13.21 7.66
C ARG A 93 0.27 -13.27 9.17
N ALA A 94 1.44 -12.83 9.61
CA ALA A 94 1.82 -12.91 11.03
C ALA A 94 0.95 -11.99 11.92
N ASN A 95 0.44 -10.90 11.37
CA ASN A 95 -0.44 -9.97 12.07
C ASN A 95 -1.64 -9.61 11.19
N ALA A 96 -2.86 -9.70 11.73
CA ALA A 96 -4.09 -9.30 11.04
C ALA A 96 -4.10 -7.82 10.61
N LEU A 97 -3.18 -7.01 11.12
CA LEU A 97 -2.96 -5.60 10.75
C LEU A 97 -1.87 -5.40 9.68
N GLN A 98 -1.49 -6.44 8.93
CA GLN A 98 -0.53 -6.36 7.83
C GLN A 98 -1.16 -6.83 6.51
N GLY A 99 -0.51 -6.57 5.38
CA GLY A 99 -0.96 -7.03 4.05
C GLY A 99 -1.77 -6.00 3.28
N LEU A 100 -2.52 -6.47 2.30
CA LEU A 100 -3.41 -5.63 1.48
C LEU A 100 -4.85 -5.78 2.00
N GLN A 101 -5.45 -4.71 2.50
CA GLN A 101 -6.77 -4.76 3.14
C GLN A 101 -7.70 -3.67 2.61
N ALA A 102 -8.78 -4.04 1.95
CA ALA A 102 -9.75 -3.06 1.44
C ALA A 102 -11.14 -3.65 1.26
N GLY A 103 -12.17 -2.81 1.27
CA GLY A 103 -13.54 -3.19 0.89
C GLY A 103 -13.61 -3.93 -0.45
N GLN A 104 -12.93 -3.37 -1.45
CA GLN A 104 -12.73 -3.92 -2.77
C GLN A 104 -11.24 -3.80 -3.15
N LEU A 105 -10.68 -4.86 -3.73
CA LEU A 105 -9.30 -4.86 -4.23
C LEU A 105 -9.28 -5.05 -5.73
N GLN A 106 -8.57 -4.16 -6.41
CA GLN A 106 -8.22 -4.26 -7.82
C GLN A 106 -6.69 -4.23 -7.92
N VAL A 107 -6.08 -5.40 -8.11
CA VAL A 107 -4.63 -5.53 -8.24
C VAL A 107 -4.29 -5.87 -9.69
N GLN A 108 -3.61 -4.95 -10.36
CA GLN A 108 -3.06 -5.12 -11.69
C GLN A 108 -1.54 -5.22 -11.54
N ALA A 109 -1.01 -6.44 -11.54
CA ALA A 109 0.43 -6.65 -11.51
C ALA A 109 0.87 -7.74 -12.48
N GLN A 110 2.08 -7.61 -13.03
CA GLN A 110 2.66 -8.65 -13.87
C GLN A 110 3.09 -9.85 -13.03
N ALA A 111 3.54 -9.60 -11.80
CA ALA A 111 3.83 -10.63 -10.81
C ALA A 111 3.34 -10.22 -9.42
N LEU A 112 2.70 -11.15 -8.70
CA LEU A 112 2.26 -10.98 -7.31
C LEU A 112 2.83 -12.12 -6.46
N ASP A 113 3.82 -11.83 -5.62
CA ASP A 113 4.31 -12.75 -4.60
C ASP A 113 3.58 -12.49 -3.28
N ASN A 114 2.66 -13.38 -2.93
CA ASN A 114 1.87 -13.33 -1.70
C ASN A 114 2.16 -14.55 -0.79
N ARG A 115 3.37 -15.13 -0.88
CA ARG A 115 3.79 -16.25 -0.01
C ARG A 115 3.77 -15.80 1.44
N GLN A 116 3.03 -16.52 2.29
CA GLN A 116 2.79 -16.13 3.69
C GLN A 116 2.21 -14.71 3.86
N GLY A 117 1.56 -14.18 2.82
CA GLY A 117 0.92 -12.87 2.83
C GLY A 117 -0.60 -12.93 2.80
N GLN A 118 -1.28 -11.87 3.24
CA GLN A 118 -2.74 -11.80 3.22
C GLN A 118 -3.25 -10.68 2.32
N VAL A 119 -4.30 -11.00 1.57
CA VAL A 119 -5.08 -10.08 0.76
C VAL A 119 -6.51 -10.22 1.26
N MET A 120 -6.96 -9.26 2.08
CA MET A 120 -8.21 -9.38 2.81
C MET A 120 -9.24 -8.40 2.27
N HIS A 121 -10.40 -8.94 1.89
CA HIS A 121 -11.63 -8.19 1.71
C HIS A 121 -12.50 -8.36 2.97
N PRO A 122 -13.16 -7.31 3.50
CA PRO A 122 -13.95 -7.39 4.72
C PRO A 122 -15.25 -8.20 4.60
N THR A 123 -15.47 -8.92 3.49
CA THR A 123 -16.65 -9.77 3.28
C THR A 123 -16.31 -11.26 3.27
N CYS A 124 -15.73 -11.77 4.34
CA CYS A 124 -15.81 -13.21 4.63
C CYS A 124 -17.16 -13.53 5.31
N ARG A 125 -18.26 -13.51 4.55
CA ARG A 125 -19.50 -14.17 4.99
C ARG A 125 -19.26 -15.67 4.79
N ARG A 126 -18.86 -16.35 5.86
CA ARG A 126 -18.78 -17.82 5.92
C ARG A 126 -20.22 -18.35 5.78
N VAL A 127 -20.63 -18.66 4.56
CA VAL A 127 -21.89 -19.39 4.33
C VAL A 127 -21.64 -20.80 4.85
N ARG A 128 -22.45 -21.23 5.83
CA ARG A 128 -22.51 -22.63 6.26
C ARG A 128 -23.10 -23.50 5.15
#